data_AF-A0A8T3NV27-F1
#
_entry.id   AF-A0A8T3NV27-F1
#
_cell.length_a   1.000
_cell.length_b   1.000
_cell.length_c   1.000
_cell.angle_alpha   90.00
_cell.angle_beta   90.00
_cell.angle_gamma   90.00
#
_symmetry.space_group_name_H-M   'P 1'
#
loop_
_entity.id
_entity.type
_entity.pdbx_description
1 polymer ?
#
loop_
_entity_poly.entity_id
_entity_poly.type
_entity_poly.pdbx_seq_one_letter_code
_entity_poly.pdbx_strand_id
1 'polypeptide(L)'
;MDIAPDQAPGPSFIREETVLLRGAAPGGGSSVRLGMSRPSIMDDGWWLTTMWATGPAGAPELIEALSIAPVDGPPPEPPLVVMGPIFAGALAGLLDQEDGRQLIRLRMPAAQDEARPWRRPLILWLAVRWDPVRSAVMRPDELARELLRAFARGVEAAGSPG
;
A
#
# COMPACT_ATOMS: atom_id res chain seq x y z
N MET A 1 -4.11 -7.72 -14.40
CA MET A 1 -3.94 -6.38 -14.98
C MET A 1 -2.55 -5.95 -14.61
N ASP A 2 -1.59 -6.16 -15.52
CA ASP A 2 -0.20 -5.77 -15.31
C ASP A 2 -0.09 -4.27 -15.60
N ILE A 3 0.17 -3.48 -14.55
CA ILE A 3 0.68 -2.13 -14.74
C ILE A 3 2.17 -2.32 -15.00
N ALA A 4 2.60 -2.05 -16.24
CA ALA A 4 4.02 -2.04 -16.56
C ALA A 4 4.72 -1.01 -15.64
N PRO A 5 5.96 -1.29 -15.17
CA PRO A 5 6.63 -0.49 -14.14
C PRO A 5 6.87 0.98 -14.53
N ASP A 6 6.71 1.32 -15.81
CA ASP A 6 6.86 2.64 -16.43
C ASP A 6 5.53 3.38 -16.67
N GLN A 7 4.38 2.74 -16.44
CA GLN A 7 3.09 3.42 -16.56
C GLN A 7 2.71 4.10 -15.25
N ALA A 8 2.64 5.43 -15.30
CA ALA A 8 2.06 6.23 -14.24
C ALA A 8 0.65 5.73 -13.90
N PRO A 9 0.33 5.53 -12.61
CA PRO A 9 -1.03 5.22 -12.23
C PRO A 9 -1.96 6.35 -12.67
N GLY A 10 -3.17 5.99 -13.10
CA GLY A 10 -4.24 6.96 -13.37
C GLY A 10 -4.59 7.79 -12.12
N PRO A 11 -5.54 8.73 -12.21
CA PRO A 11 -5.92 9.57 -11.08
C PRO A 11 -6.37 8.72 -9.88
N SER A 12 -5.95 9.13 -8.68
CA SER A 12 -6.39 8.49 -7.44
C SER A 12 -7.90 8.66 -7.23
N PHE A 13 -8.56 7.60 -6.77
CA PHE A 13 -10.01 7.57 -6.53
C PHE A 13 -10.45 8.52 -5.41
N ILE A 14 -9.64 8.62 -4.36
CA ILE A 14 -9.79 9.58 -3.28
C ILE A 14 -8.60 10.53 -3.27
N ARG A 15 -8.72 11.64 -2.53
CA ARG A 15 -7.61 12.55 -2.31
C ARG A 15 -6.39 11.77 -1.80
N GLU A 16 -5.26 12.01 -2.44
CA GLU A 16 -3.98 11.39 -2.09
C GLU A 16 -3.55 11.78 -0.67
N GLU A 17 -2.91 10.84 0.01
CA GLU A 17 -2.28 11.07 1.31
C GLU A 17 -0.79 11.38 1.10
N THR A 18 -0.26 12.38 1.80
CA THR A 18 1.16 12.74 1.71
C THR A 18 1.91 12.18 2.92
N VAL A 19 2.96 11.41 2.66
CA VAL A 19 3.83 10.82 3.68
C VAL A 19 5.24 11.40 3.57
N LEU A 20 5.85 11.71 4.71
CA LEU A 20 7.26 12.11 4.78
C LEU A 20 8.14 10.87 4.98
N LEU A 21 9.03 10.62 4.03
CA LEU A 21 9.91 9.46 4.09
C LEU A 21 11.09 9.69 5.05
N ARG A 22 11.33 8.70 5.89
CA ARG A 22 12.49 8.63 6.80
C ARG A 22 13.63 7.73 6.27
N GLY A 23 13.40 7.03 5.16
CA GLY A 23 14.25 5.93 4.69
C GLY A 23 15.59 6.28 4.03
N ALA A 24 16.33 5.25 3.60
CA ALA A 24 17.71 5.28 3.11
C ALA A 24 17.95 5.97 1.75
N ALA A 25 16.92 6.29 0.97
CA ALA A 25 17.15 6.92 -0.33
C ALA A 25 17.79 8.33 -0.20
N PRO A 26 18.60 8.76 -1.19
CA PRO A 26 19.08 10.13 -1.25
C PRO A 26 17.88 11.08 -1.27
N GLY A 27 17.69 11.84 -0.18
CA GLY A 27 16.50 12.65 0.02
C GLY A 27 15.62 12.25 1.21
N GLY A 28 16.12 11.50 2.21
CA GLY A 28 15.47 11.39 3.53
C GLY A 28 14.94 12.75 4.00
N GLY A 29 13.61 12.85 4.17
CA GLY A 29 12.87 14.12 4.26
C GLY A 29 11.97 14.43 3.05
N SER A 30 11.99 13.61 1.99
CA SER A 30 11.17 13.78 0.79
C SER A 30 9.74 13.34 1.02
N SER A 31 8.79 14.14 0.52
CA SER A 31 7.36 13.81 0.55
C SER A 31 6.99 12.90 -0.62
N VAL A 32 6.19 11.88 -0.33
CA VAL A 32 5.60 10.99 -1.34
C VAL A 32 4.09 11.07 -1.25
N ARG A 33 3.44 10.86 -2.40
CA ARG A 33 1.99 10.86 -2.50
C ARG A 33 1.49 9.44 -2.68
N LEU A 34 0.57 9.05 -1.81
CA LEU A 34 -0.07 7.75 -1.84
C LEU A 34 -1.43 7.89 -2.52
N GLY A 35 -1.68 7.02 -3.49
CA GLY A 35 -2.93 6.96 -4.22
C GLY A 35 -3.49 5.54 -4.28
N MET A 36 -4.74 5.45 -4.74
CA MET A 36 -5.37 4.17 -5.01
C MET A 36 -6.35 4.24 -6.17
N SER A 37 -6.52 3.13 -6.88
CA SER A 37 -7.51 3.02 -7.94
C SER A 37 -8.91 2.91 -7.32
N ARG A 38 -9.93 3.24 -8.12
CA ARG A 38 -11.31 2.98 -7.70
C ARG A 38 -11.47 1.48 -7.44
N PRO A 39 -11.97 1.06 -6.26
CA PRO A 39 -12.19 -0.35 -5.99
C PRO A 39 -13.21 -0.94 -6.95
N SER A 40 -12.90 -2.11 -7.51
CA SER A 40 -13.87 -2.98 -8.16
C SER A 40 -14.47 -3.90 -7.12
N ILE A 41 -15.80 -4.01 -7.09
CA ILE A 41 -16.52 -4.85 -6.15
C ILE A 41 -16.97 -6.11 -6.89
N MET A 42 -16.55 -7.27 -6.38
CA MET A 42 -16.95 -8.58 -6.89
C MET A 42 -18.31 -9.01 -6.31
N ASP A 43 -18.97 -9.96 -6.98
CA ASP A 43 -20.31 -10.45 -6.57
C ASP A 43 -20.32 -11.08 -5.16
N ASP A 44 -19.17 -11.59 -4.70
CA ASP A 44 -18.96 -12.17 -3.37
C ASP A 44 -18.49 -11.14 -2.31
N GLY A 45 -18.57 -9.85 -2.65
CA GLY A 45 -18.27 -8.73 -1.74
C GLY A 45 -16.80 -8.36 -1.62
N TRP A 46 -15.89 -9.03 -2.34
CA TRP A 46 -14.48 -8.65 -2.34
C TRP A 46 -14.25 -7.33 -3.08
N TRP A 47 -13.54 -6.42 -2.44
CA TRP A 47 -13.00 -5.21 -3.05
C TRP A 47 -11.60 -5.50 -3.60
N LEU A 48 -11.39 -5.20 -4.87
CA LEU A 48 -10.10 -5.25 -5.55
C LEU A 48 -9.64 -3.84 -5.87
N THR A 49 -8.45 -3.45 -5.43
CA THR A 49 -7.87 -2.14 -5.72
C THR A 49 -6.35 -2.22 -5.82
N THR A 50 -5.76 -1.25 -6.51
CA THR A 50 -4.32 -1.06 -6.57
C THR A 50 -3.97 0.20 -5.80
N MET A 51 -2.94 0.14 -4.97
CA MET A 51 -2.40 1.27 -4.21
C MET A 51 -0.96 1.53 -4.63
N TRP A 52 -0.52 2.77 -4.59
CA TRP A 52 0.80 3.14 -5.08
C TRP A 52 1.38 4.34 -4.35
N ALA A 53 2.70 4.49 -4.43
CA ALA A 53 3.39 5.69 -4.04
C ALA A 53 4.07 6.35 -5.25
N THR A 54 3.89 7.66 -5.39
CA THR A 54 4.58 8.50 -6.39
C THR A 54 5.45 9.55 -5.70
N GLY A 55 6.35 10.16 -6.46
CA GLY A 55 7.13 11.30 -6.01
C GLY A 55 6.27 12.54 -5.65
N PRO A 56 6.93 13.67 -5.32
CA PRO A 56 6.24 14.92 -5.00
C PRO A 56 5.39 15.43 -6.17
N ALA A 57 4.53 16.42 -5.89
CA ALA A 57 3.54 16.94 -6.84
C ALA A 57 4.16 17.27 -8.22
N GLY A 58 3.57 16.69 -9.27
CA GLY A 58 4.05 16.84 -10.65
C GLY A 58 4.91 15.68 -11.17
N ALA A 59 5.35 14.77 -10.30
CA ALA A 59 6.01 13.51 -10.70
C ALA A 59 4.98 12.35 -10.71
N PRO A 60 4.57 11.87 -11.90
CA PRO A 60 3.58 10.78 -12.01
C PRO A 60 4.22 9.39 -11.87
N GLU A 61 5.54 9.32 -11.74
CA GLU A 61 6.30 8.07 -11.68
C GLU A 61 6.17 7.39 -10.31
N LEU A 62 6.03 6.06 -10.35
CA LEU A 62 6.07 5.21 -9.17
C LEU A 62 7.47 5.26 -8.54
N ILE A 63 7.54 5.43 -7.22
CA ILE A 63 8.82 5.29 -6.52
C ILE A 63 9.16 3.81 -6.33
N GLU A 64 10.45 3.51 -6.17
CA GLU A 64 10.87 2.17 -5.72
C GLU A 64 10.57 1.96 -4.23
N ALA A 65 10.28 0.72 -3.84
CA ALA A 65 10.15 0.33 -2.44
C ALA A 65 11.46 0.53 -1.66
N LEU A 66 12.61 0.49 -2.32
CA LEU A 66 13.90 0.84 -1.71
C LEU A 66 13.90 2.27 -1.13
N SER A 67 13.10 3.19 -1.69
CA SER A 67 13.02 4.57 -1.19
C SER A 67 12.44 4.68 0.22
N ILE A 68 11.71 3.66 0.66
CA ILE A 68 11.07 3.62 1.98
C ILE A 68 11.80 2.68 2.95
N ALA A 69 12.90 2.04 2.52
CA ALA A 69 13.71 1.17 3.38
C ALA A 69 14.34 1.95 4.55
N PRO A 70 14.59 1.35 5.71
CA PRO A 70 15.29 2.00 6.83
C PRO A 70 16.64 2.61 6.41
N VAL A 71 17.08 3.68 7.08
CA VAL A 71 18.35 4.37 6.79
C VAL A 71 19.57 3.45 6.85
N ASP A 72 19.55 2.49 7.78
CA ASP A 72 20.63 1.49 7.95
C ASP A 72 20.62 0.41 6.85
N GLY A 73 19.65 0.48 5.93
CA GLY A 73 19.49 -0.40 4.79
C GLY A 73 18.19 -1.21 4.82
N PRO A 74 17.78 -1.78 3.68
CA PRO A 74 16.62 -2.65 3.61
C PRO A 74 16.83 -3.96 4.40
N PRO A 75 15.82 -4.41 5.17
CA PRO A 75 15.76 -5.77 5.71
C PRO A 75 15.96 -6.86 4.64
N PRO A 76 16.45 -8.06 5.03
CA PRO A 76 16.56 -9.19 4.09
C PRO A 76 15.19 -9.69 3.62
N GLU A 77 14.15 -9.55 4.45
CA GLU A 77 12.78 -9.87 4.06
C GLU A 77 12.23 -8.90 3.02
N PRO A 78 11.35 -9.35 2.10
CA PRO A 78 10.70 -8.46 1.13
C PRO A 78 9.86 -7.35 1.81
N PRO A 79 9.68 -6.18 1.15
CA PRO A 79 8.93 -5.06 1.70
C PRO A 79 7.53 -5.45 2.19
N LEU A 80 6.86 -6.35 1.49
CA LEU A 80 5.52 -6.80 1.84
C LEU A 80 5.47 -7.56 3.18
N VAL A 81 6.53 -8.29 3.54
CA VAL A 81 6.63 -8.98 4.83
C VAL A 81 6.74 -7.97 5.98
N VAL A 82 7.42 -6.85 5.74
CA VAL A 82 7.56 -5.76 6.71
C VAL A 82 6.26 -4.97 6.86
N MET A 83 5.69 -4.50 5.75
CA MET A 83 4.50 -3.63 5.77
C MET A 83 3.20 -4.39 6.06
N GLY A 84 3.08 -5.64 5.61
CA GLY A 84 1.85 -6.42 5.61
C GLY A 84 1.18 -6.53 6.98
N PRO A 85 1.91 -6.89 8.06
CA PRO A 85 1.35 -6.96 9.40
C PRO A 85 0.82 -5.61 9.92
N ILE A 86 1.53 -4.50 9.65
CA ILE A 86 1.12 -3.15 10.06
C ILE A 86 -0.14 -2.73 9.30
N PHE A 87 -0.18 -3.00 8.00
CA PHE A 87 -1.32 -2.72 7.14
C PHE A 87 -2.56 -3.49 7.62
N ALA A 88 -2.45 -4.81 7.79
CA ALA A 88 -3.55 -5.66 8.26
C ALA A 88 -4.01 -5.28 9.66
N GLY A 89 -3.07 -4.99 10.57
CA GLY A 89 -3.34 -4.51 11.91
C GLY A 89 -4.09 -3.17 11.94
N ALA A 90 -3.75 -2.25 11.04
CA ALA A 90 -4.44 -0.96 10.93
C ALA A 90 -5.91 -1.08 10.48
N LEU A 91 -6.28 -2.18 9.81
CA LEU A 91 -7.64 -2.47 9.37
C LEU A 91 -8.37 -3.45 10.29
N ALA A 92 -7.76 -3.84 11.41
CA ALA A 92 -8.36 -4.79 12.33
C ALA A 92 -9.69 -4.27 12.88
N GLY A 93 -10.71 -5.13 12.84
CA GLY A 93 -12.08 -4.79 13.25
C GLY A 93 -12.94 -4.13 12.17
N LEU A 94 -12.37 -3.81 10.99
CA LEU A 94 -13.11 -3.36 9.80
C LEU A 94 -13.26 -4.48 8.76
N LEU A 95 -12.31 -5.41 8.72
CA LEU A 95 -12.31 -6.54 7.81
C LEU A 95 -13.16 -7.68 8.35
N ASP A 96 -13.85 -8.36 7.44
CA ASP A 96 -14.54 -9.61 7.71
C ASP A 96 -13.52 -10.70 8.06
N GLN A 97 -14.00 -11.78 8.69
CA GLN A 97 -13.16 -12.88 9.16
C GLN A 97 -13.78 -14.24 8.85
N GLU A 98 -12.95 -15.17 8.39
CA GLU A 98 -13.29 -16.59 8.26
C GLU A 98 -12.24 -17.41 9.04
N ASP A 99 -12.70 -18.36 9.86
CA ASP A 99 -11.84 -19.21 10.70
C ASP A 99 -10.83 -18.41 11.54
N GLY A 100 -11.25 -17.24 12.04
CA GLY A 100 -10.42 -16.33 12.85
C GLY A 100 -9.33 -15.61 12.07
N ARG A 101 -9.39 -15.60 10.73
CA ARG A 101 -8.44 -14.90 9.85
C ARG A 101 -9.12 -13.75 9.13
N GLN A 102 -8.47 -12.59 9.15
CA GLN A 102 -8.91 -11.42 8.40
C GLN A 102 -8.91 -11.70 6.90
N LEU A 103 -9.97 -11.26 6.22
CA LEU A 103 -10.12 -11.40 4.78
C LEU A 103 -9.44 -10.25 4.06
N ILE A 104 -8.12 -10.35 4.02
CA ILE A 104 -7.22 -9.47 3.29
C ILE A 104 -6.20 -10.29 2.53
N ARG A 105 -5.89 -9.86 1.31
CA ARG A 105 -4.81 -10.40 0.49
C ARG A 105 -4.02 -9.23 -0.06
N LEU A 106 -2.73 -9.25 0.21
CA LEU A 106 -1.79 -8.26 -0.30
C LEU A 106 -0.82 -8.95 -1.26
N ARG A 107 -0.51 -8.26 -2.37
CA ARG A 107 0.54 -8.66 -3.29
C ARG A 107 1.32 -7.44 -3.76
N MET A 108 2.58 -7.67 -4.10
CA MET A 108 3.42 -6.73 -4.84
C MET A 108 3.85 -7.40 -6.15
N PRO A 109 4.20 -6.63 -7.18
CA PRO A 109 4.92 -7.17 -8.32
C PRO A 109 6.19 -7.89 -7.87
N ALA A 110 6.60 -8.89 -8.65
CA ALA A 110 7.88 -9.55 -8.44
C ALA A 110 9.03 -8.54 -8.54
N ALA A 111 10.11 -8.76 -7.79
CA ALA A 111 11.31 -7.98 -8.02
C ALA A 111 11.92 -8.42 -9.35
N GLN A 112 12.58 -7.49 -10.05
CA GLN A 112 13.39 -7.85 -11.21
C GLN A 112 14.57 -8.77 -10.83
N ASP A 113 15.09 -8.56 -9.62
CA ASP A 113 16.15 -9.36 -8.99
C ASP A 113 15.68 -9.79 -7.60
N GLU A 114 15.38 -11.07 -7.42
CA GLU A 114 14.92 -11.63 -6.14
C GLU A 114 16.00 -11.57 -5.04
N ALA A 115 17.28 -11.43 -5.39
CA ALA A 115 18.34 -11.16 -4.41
C ALA A 115 18.31 -9.70 -3.89
N ARG A 116 17.52 -8.83 -4.53
CA ARG A 116 17.32 -7.42 -4.15
C ARG A 116 15.83 -7.15 -4.01
N PRO A 117 15.14 -7.75 -3.03
CA PRO A 117 13.69 -7.75 -2.98
C PRO A 117 13.08 -6.36 -2.75
N TRP A 118 13.87 -5.35 -2.38
CA TRP A 118 13.42 -3.97 -2.23
C TRP A 118 13.49 -3.14 -3.53
N ARG A 119 14.21 -3.62 -4.56
CA ARG A 119 14.28 -2.96 -5.88
C ARG A 119 13.11 -3.37 -6.75
N ARG A 120 11.95 -2.80 -6.44
CA ARG A 120 10.69 -2.97 -7.17
C ARG A 120 9.82 -1.71 -7.01
N PRO A 121 8.86 -1.44 -7.91
CA PRO A 121 7.91 -0.35 -7.70
C PRO A 121 7.14 -0.51 -6.39
N LEU A 122 6.91 0.60 -5.68
CA LEU A 122 6.08 0.64 -4.49
C LEU A 122 4.60 0.70 -4.88
N ILE A 123 4.10 -0.46 -5.27
CA ILE A 123 2.72 -0.70 -5.68
C ILE A 123 2.19 -1.96 -4.98
N LEU A 124 0.96 -1.89 -4.49
CA LEU A 124 0.27 -2.98 -3.80
C LEU A 124 -1.03 -3.32 -4.53
N TRP A 125 -1.20 -4.60 -4.84
CA TRP A 125 -2.50 -5.15 -5.21
C TRP A 125 -3.19 -5.67 -3.96
N LEU A 126 -4.36 -5.12 -3.70
CA LEU A 126 -5.15 -5.39 -2.51
C LEU A 126 -6.46 -6.06 -2.89
N ALA A 127 -6.76 -7.16 -2.21
CA ALA A 127 -8.11 -7.68 -2.09
C ALA A 127 -8.54 -7.64 -0.63
N VAL A 128 -9.70 -7.07 -0.33
CA VAL A 128 -10.29 -7.08 1.03
C VAL A 128 -11.76 -7.43 0.98
N ARG A 129 -12.26 -8.12 2.01
CA ARG A 129 -13.70 -8.21 2.28
C ARG A 129 -13.99 -7.46 3.58
N TRP A 130 -14.87 -6.48 3.50
CA TRP A 130 -15.27 -5.68 4.66
C TRP A 130 -16.25 -6.45 5.53
N ASP A 131 -16.18 -6.25 6.84
CA ASP A 131 -17.22 -6.73 7.74
C ASP A 131 -18.56 -6.09 7.33
N PRO A 132 -19.61 -6.88 7.05
CA PRO A 132 -20.85 -6.37 6.47
C PRO A 132 -21.58 -5.40 7.40
N VAL A 133 -21.47 -5.58 8.72
CA VAL A 133 -22.10 -4.71 9.72
C VAL A 133 -21.38 -3.36 9.77
N ARG A 134 -20.04 -3.37 9.75
CA ARG A 134 -19.23 -2.15 9.73
C ARG A 134 -19.40 -1.40 8.41
N SER A 135 -19.36 -2.09 7.27
CA SER A 135 -19.49 -1.43 5.97
C SER A 135 -20.87 -0.85 5.72
N ALA A 136 -21.93 -1.40 6.34
CA ALA A 136 -23.30 -0.91 6.14
C ALA A 136 -23.52 0.53 6.62
N VAL A 137 -22.67 1.03 7.52
CA VAL A 137 -22.75 2.39 8.08
C VAL A 137 -21.65 3.31 7.55
N MET A 138 -20.84 2.85 6.60
CA MET A 138 -19.74 3.62 6.02
C MET A 138 -19.96 3.83 4.53
N ARG A 139 -19.61 5.02 4.05
CA ARG A 139 -19.60 5.32 2.62
C ARG A 139 -18.37 4.71 1.95
N PRO A 140 -18.42 4.42 0.64
CA PRO A 140 -17.28 3.83 -0.06
C PRO A 140 -15.98 4.66 0.00
N ASP A 141 -16.09 5.99 0.03
CA ASP A 141 -14.95 6.90 0.16
C ASP A 141 -14.35 6.94 1.57
N GLU A 142 -15.13 6.58 2.59
CA GLU A 142 -14.65 6.40 3.97
C GLU A 142 -13.85 5.10 4.08
N LEU A 143 -14.37 3.99 3.53
CA LEU A 143 -13.66 2.71 3.46
C LEU A 143 -12.34 2.83 2.66
N ALA A 144 -12.38 3.49 1.50
CA ALA A 144 -11.19 3.75 0.70
C ALA A 144 -10.14 4.55 1.47
N ARG A 145 -10.56 5.49 2.32
CA ARG A 145 -9.65 6.29 3.15
C ARG A 145 -8.99 5.49 4.24
N GLU A 146 -9.72 4.55 4.85
CA GLU A 146 -9.12 3.62 5.81
C GLU A 146 -8.06 2.73 5.15
N LEU A 147 -8.28 2.27 3.91
CA LEU A 147 -7.23 1.58 3.14
C LEU A 147 -6.00 2.46 2.95
N LEU A 148 -6.17 3.70 2.47
CA LEU A 148 -5.06 4.61 2.18
C LEU A 148 -4.28 5.00 3.44
N ARG A 149 -4.98 5.16 4.58
CA ARG A 149 -4.35 5.37 5.90
C ARG A 149 -3.58 4.14 6.37
N ALA A 150 -4.11 2.94 6.19
CA ALA A 150 -3.40 1.71 6.52
C ALA A 150 -2.13 1.55 5.67
N PHE A 151 -2.19 1.90 4.39
CA PHE A 151 -1.02 1.93 3.52
C PHE A 151 0.02 2.96 3.98
N ALA A 152 -0.42 4.18 4.30
CA ALA A 152 0.46 5.23 4.82
C ALA A 152 1.23 4.75 6.06
N ARG A 153 0.54 4.14 7.02
CA ARG A 153 1.16 3.58 8.22
C ARG A 153 2.20 2.50 7.89
N GLY A 154 1.88 1.61 6.94
CA GLY A 154 2.82 0.58 6.49
C GLY A 154 4.09 1.19 5.87
N VAL A 155 3.93 2.21 5.03
CA VAL A 155 5.04 2.94 4.39
C VAL A 155 5.91 3.66 5.42
N GLU A 156 5.30 4.38 6.36
CA GLU A 156 6.01 5.10 7.42
C GLU A 156 6.79 4.16 8.34
N ALA A 157 6.17 3.04 8.72
CA ALA A 157 6.78 2.06 9.60
C ALA A 157 7.91 1.29 8.92
N ALA A 158 7.82 1.00 7.62
CA ALA A 158 8.89 0.35 6.88
C ALA A 158 10.21 1.16 6.86
N GLY A 159 10.11 2.49 6.94
CA GLY A 159 11.28 3.37 7.01
C GLY A 159 11.80 3.61 8.43
N SER A 160 11.14 3.03 9.45
CA SER A 160 11.58 3.14 10.84
C SER A 160 12.60 2.06 11.16
N PRO A 161 13.59 2.33 12.04
CA PRO A 161 14.48 1.29 12.55
C PRO A 161 13.67 0.17 13.22
N GLY A 162 14.08 -1.07 13.02
CA GLY A 162 13.56 -2.25 13.72
C GLY A 162 14.05 -2.35 15.16
#